data_AF-A0A1Q4A5J3-F1
#
_entry.id   AF-A0A1Q4A5J3-F1
#
_cell.length_a   1.000
_cell.length_b   1.000
_cell.length_c   1.000
_cell.angle_alpha   90.00
_cell.angle_beta   90.00
_cell.angle_gamma   90.00
#
_symmetry.space_group_name_H-M   'P 1'
#
loop_
_entity.id
_entity.type
_entity.pdbx_description
1 polymer ?
#
loop_
_entity_poly.entity_id
_entity_poly.type
_entity_poly.pdbx_seq_one_letter_code
_entity_poly.pdbx_strand_id
1 'polypeptide(L)'
;MYLSTWILAGQSNMQGFAPLGDPRRAVAVDPRVEVLASSGRWTDAAEPLHRLWESYTPVHRELERAGLTGEDARLSDGELARRQAEGRRVGAGLGPAFASRLADATGERVGLIPCAHGGTALEQWAPGFGGAPVDSLETLYGSMLDRVGRARSRAGVAIRGVLWYQGESDATPVRSADYAERFDAWVARLRADLGEPELPVIVVQLGRFAGAVDPGELTERSWDRIREAQRRLPRRMRATAVVSAVDLGLSDPIHVGAPGLARLGRRMALLALEHATGPDVERVESLGPGANGHLVLRVRCTGVRGGWREGSHLPGFTLCDADGVAIGRLRVVDAQPDPGDRSSILVVTSPLDPAELAGVRLSYGQGFDPVCLAVDEADLPLPAFGPQPIET
;
A
#
# COMPACT_ATOMS: atom_id res chain seq x y z
N MET A 1 17.27 14.97 -21.81
CA MET A 1 16.16 14.06 -21.46
C MET A 1 16.29 13.73 -19.98
N TYR A 2 15.25 13.97 -19.18
CA TYR A 2 15.30 13.74 -17.73
C TYR A 2 15.07 12.26 -17.40
N LEU A 3 15.70 11.78 -16.32
CA LEU A 3 15.41 10.49 -15.70
C LEU A 3 14.37 10.71 -14.60
N SER A 4 13.11 10.40 -14.91
CA SER A 4 11.99 10.56 -13.98
C SER A 4 12.08 9.50 -12.87
N THR A 5 12.51 9.90 -11.68
CA THR A 5 12.98 9.01 -10.62
C THR A 5 12.01 8.94 -9.44
N TRP A 6 11.75 7.73 -8.94
CA TRP A 6 10.81 7.47 -7.85
C TRP A 6 11.49 6.78 -6.67
N ILE A 7 11.13 7.19 -5.46
CA ILE A 7 11.59 6.58 -4.21
C ILE A 7 10.65 5.44 -3.84
N LEU A 8 11.20 4.28 -3.48
CA LEU A 8 10.43 3.10 -3.06
C LEU A 8 10.70 2.88 -1.57
N ALA A 9 9.79 3.30 -0.71
CA ALA A 9 9.95 3.28 0.74
C ALA A 9 8.82 2.51 1.45
N GLY A 10 9.09 2.03 2.65
CA GLY A 10 8.17 1.21 3.44
C GLY A 10 8.79 -0.13 3.83
N GLN A 11 7.98 -1.18 3.90
CA GLN A 11 8.41 -2.48 4.42
C GLN A 11 8.45 -3.60 3.36
N SER A 12 8.30 -4.86 3.77
CA SER A 12 8.56 -6.05 2.95
C SER A 12 7.75 -6.10 1.65
N ASN A 13 6.49 -5.65 1.63
CA ASN A 13 5.68 -5.58 0.41
C ASN A 13 6.18 -4.53 -0.59
N MET A 14 6.80 -3.42 -0.15
CA MET A 14 7.52 -2.49 -1.04
C MET A 14 8.90 -3.03 -1.43
N GLN A 15 9.62 -3.62 -0.48
CA GLN A 15 10.93 -4.25 -0.69
C GLN A 15 10.85 -5.30 -1.80
N GLY A 16 9.73 -6.03 -1.83
CA GLY A 16 9.50 -7.17 -2.68
C GLY A 16 9.86 -8.44 -1.92
N PHE A 17 8.85 -9.21 -1.56
CA PHE A 17 9.00 -10.50 -0.88
C PHE A 17 8.26 -11.63 -1.59
N ALA A 18 7.66 -11.36 -2.75
CA ALA A 18 6.99 -12.41 -3.50
C ALA A 18 8.01 -13.36 -4.16
N PRO A 19 7.61 -14.62 -4.48
CA PRO A 19 8.48 -15.57 -5.13
C PRO A 19 9.09 -15.06 -6.45
N LEU A 20 10.39 -15.27 -6.61
CA LEU A 20 11.11 -15.10 -7.86
C LEU A 20 10.83 -16.31 -8.76
N GLY A 21 10.67 -16.09 -10.07
CA GLY A 21 10.46 -17.16 -11.04
C GLY A 21 9.02 -17.69 -11.13
N ASP A 22 8.02 -17.02 -10.54
CA ASP A 22 6.61 -17.35 -10.80
C ASP A 22 6.30 -17.14 -12.30
N PRO A 23 5.95 -18.20 -13.07
CA PRO A 23 5.69 -18.07 -14.51
C PRO A 23 4.50 -17.17 -14.82
N ARG A 24 3.58 -16.96 -13.85
CA ARG A 24 2.46 -16.00 -13.97
C ARG A 24 2.91 -14.54 -13.90
N ARG A 25 4.20 -14.30 -13.63
CA ARG A 25 4.83 -13.00 -13.40
C ARG A 25 5.78 -12.58 -14.54
N ALA A 26 5.62 -13.09 -15.75
CA ALA A 26 6.44 -12.72 -16.91
C ALA A 26 6.19 -11.25 -17.34
N VAL A 27 6.59 -10.28 -16.52
CA VAL A 27 6.69 -8.88 -16.89
C VAL A 27 8.17 -8.62 -17.15
N ALA A 28 8.54 -8.56 -18.43
CA ALA A 28 9.83 -8.04 -18.82
C ALA A 28 9.93 -6.58 -18.35
N VAL A 29 11.05 -6.22 -17.74
CA VAL A 29 11.30 -4.84 -17.34
C VAL A 29 11.64 -4.05 -18.61
N ASP A 30 11.01 -2.90 -18.79
CA ASP A 30 11.28 -2.03 -19.94
C ASP A 30 12.76 -1.59 -19.92
N PRO A 31 13.51 -1.66 -21.04
CA PRO A 31 14.91 -1.27 -21.11
C PRO A 31 15.22 0.20 -20.73
N ARG A 32 14.19 1.06 -20.64
CA ARG A 32 14.32 2.46 -20.20
C ARG A 32 14.28 2.61 -18.68
N VAL A 33 14.10 1.53 -17.94
CA VAL A 33 14.03 1.54 -16.47
C VAL A 33 15.42 1.27 -15.88
N GLU A 34 15.89 2.23 -15.08
CA GLU A 34 17.13 2.13 -14.31
C GLU A 34 16.81 2.07 -12.81
N VAL A 35 17.74 1.51 -12.04
CA VAL A 35 17.68 1.50 -10.57
C VAL A 35 18.99 2.02 -9.99
N LEU A 36 18.90 2.87 -8.97
CA LEU A 36 20.03 3.16 -8.09
C LEU A 36 20.17 1.97 -7.14
N ALA A 37 21.00 0.99 -7.52
CA ALA A 37 21.14 -0.26 -6.78
C ALA A 37 21.54 -0.02 -5.31
N SER A 38 21.38 -1.05 -4.48
CA SER A 38 21.83 -1.03 -3.09
C SER A 38 23.33 -0.69 -2.97
N SER A 39 24.15 -1.04 -3.97
CA SER A 39 25.57 -0.63 -4.02
C SER A 39 25.81 0.87 -4.30
N GLY A 40 24.75 1.66 -4.52
CA GLY A 40 24.81 3.08 -4.83
C GLY A 40 25.21 3.40 -6.28
N ARG A 41 25.11 2.43 -7.20
CA ARG A 41 25.40 2.63 -8.63
C ARG A 41 24.12 2.50 -9.44
N TRP A 42 23.99 3.32 -10.49
CA TRP A 42 22.93 3.17 -11.48
C TRP A 42 23.20 1.95 -12.36
N THR A 43 22.18 1.15 -12.59
CA THR A 43 22.19 -0.05 -13.42
C THR A 43 20.81 -0.23 -14.04
N ASP A 44 20.71 -1.05 -15.09
CA ASP A 44 19.42 -1.51 -15.61
C ASP A 44 18.64 -2.21 -14.48
N ALA A 45 17.34 -1.95 -14.43
CA ALA A 45 16.49 -2.52 -13.39
C ALA A 45 16.22 -4.01 -13.66
N ALA A 46 16.57 -4.84 -12.68
CA ALA A 46 16.25 -6.25 -12.67
C ALA A 46 15.85 -6.66 -11.25
N GLU A 47 14.87 -7.55 -11.15
CA GLU A 47 14.50 -8.09 -9.84
C GLU A 47 15.59 -9.03 -9.32
N PRO A 48 15.83 -9.05 -8.01
CA PRO A 48 15.22 -8.20 -6.98
C PRO A 48 15.82 -6.78 -6.93
N LEU A 49 14.97 -5.76 -6.79
CA LEU A 49 15.43 -4.37 -6.65
C LEU A 49 16.13 -4.07 -5.32
N HIS A 50 15.68 -4.70 -4.22
CA HIS A 50 16.24 -4.49 -2.88
C HIS A 50 17.24 -5.62 -2.53
N ARG A 51 18.52 -5.27 -2.50
CA ARG A 51 19.63 -6.17 -2.14
C ARG A 51 20.31 -5.66 -0.88
N LEU A 52 19.68 -5.92 0.27
CA LEU A 52 19.99 -5.25 1.53
C LEU A 52 21.44 -5.46 2.02
N TRP A 53 22.00 -6.67 1.87
CA TRP A 53 23.42 -6.94 2.18
C TRP A 53 24.41 -6.20 1.28
N GLU A 54 24.00 -5.81 0.07
CA GLU A 54 24.80 -5.00 -0.85
C GLU A 54 24.61 -3.49 -0.63
N SER A 55 23.78 -3.08 0.34
CA SER A 55 23.58 -1.67 0.67
C SER A 55 24.91 -1.02 0.99
N TYR A 56 25.18 0.18 0.46
CA TYR A 56 26.36 0.95 0.89
C TYR A 56 26.12 1.69 2.22
N THR A 57 24.87 2.05 2.54
CA THR A 57 24.50 2.59 3.86
C THR A 57 24.34 1.46 4.88
N PRO A 58 24.77 1.66 6.14
CA PRO A 58 24.87 0.59 7.14
C PRO A 58 23.52 0.07 7.64
N VAL A 59 22.51 0.92 7.79
CA VAL A 59 21.22 0.56 8.45
C VAL A 59 20.61 -0.74 7.94
N HIS A 60 20.60 -0.97 6.63
CA HIS A 60 19.97 -2.17 6.06
C HIS A 60 20.74 -3.45 6.40
N ARG A 61 22.08 -3.38 6.49
CA ARG A 61 22.92 -4.53 6.85
C ARG A 61 22.85 -4.78 8.36
N GLU A 62 22.77 -3.72 9.16
CA GLU A 62 22.62 -3.81 10.62
C GLU A 62 21.29 -4.44 11.01
N LEU A 63 20.19 -4.02 10.40
CA LEU A 63 18.87 -4.59 10.64
C LEU A 63 18.77 -6.06 10.19
N GLU A 64 19.33 -6.41 9.03
CA GLU A 64 19.41 -7.82 8.61
C GLU A 64 20.25 -8.64 9.60
N ARG A 65 21.38 -8.09 10.07
CA ARG A 65 22.28 -8.75 11.02
C ARG A 65 21.66 -8.96 12.38
N ALA A 66 20.79 -8.05 12.83
CA ALA A 66 20.07 -8.18 14.09
C ALA A 66 19.15 -9.43 14.12
N GLY A 67 18.72 -9.92 12.96
CA GLY A 67 17.94 -11.15 12.83
C GLY A 67 18.77 -12.44 12.71
N LEU A 68 20.10 -12.35 12.57
CA LEU A 68 20.96 -13.52 12.40
C LEU A 68 21.24 -14.23 13.73
N THR A 69 21.31 -15.56 13.66
CA THR A 69 21.71 -16.42 14.79
C THR A 69 22.72 -17.47 14.32
N GLY A 70 23.44 -18.08 15.26
CA GLY A 70 24.36 -19.19 14.96
C GLY A 70 25.56 -18.82 14.08
N GLU A 71 25.92 -19.71 13.15
CA GLU A 71 27.09 -19.55 12.29
C GLU A 71 26.97 -18.36 11.32
N ASP A 72 25.75 -18.03 10.89
CA ASP A 72 25.49 -16.95 9.94
C ASP A 72 25.88 -15.58 10.51
N ALA A 73 25.77 -15.40 11.83
CA ALA A 73 26.17 -14.16 12.51
C ALA A 73 27.67 -13.86 12.40
N ARG A 74 28.51 -14.87 12.10
CA ARG A 74 29.96 -14.73 11.96
C ARG A 74 30.41 -14.41 10.53
N LEU A 75 29.50 -14.52 9.56
CA LEU A 75 29.81 -14.24 8.16
C LEU A 75 29.92 -12.74 7.91
N SER A 76 30.84 -12.37 7.02
CA SER A 76 30.96 -11.01 6.51
C SER A 76 29.75 -10.62 5.66
N ASP A 77 29.49 -9.31 5.53
CA ASP A 77 28.42 -8.79 4.66
C ASP A 77 28.53 -9.34 3.22
N GLY A 78 29.76 -9.46 2.68
CA GLY A 78 29.99 -9.97 1.34
C GLY A 78 29.76 -11.48 1.18
N GLU A 79 29.97 -12.27 2.23
CA GLU A 79 29.58 -13.69 2.24
C GLU A 79 28.07 -13.86 2.30
N LEU A 80 27.41 -13.06 3.14
CA LEU A 80 25.95 -13.06 3.26
C LEU A 80 25.28 -12.60 1.96
N ALA A 81 25.82 -11.57 1.30
CA ALA A 81 25.34 -11.10 0.00
C ALA A 81 25.44 -12.21 -1.07
N ARG A 82 26.58 -12.90 -1.18
CA ARG A 82 26.77 -14.01 -2.14
C ARG A 82 25.82 -15.16 -1.86
N ARG A 83 25.76 -15.62 -0.62
CA ARG A 83 24.88 -16.71 -0.21
C ARG A 83 23.41 -16.37 -0.46
N GLN A 84 23.01 -15.12 -0.17
CA GLN A 84 21.67 -14.67 -0.48
C GLN A 84 21.45 -14.67 -1.99
N ALA A 85 22.34 -14.11 -2.80
CA ALA A 85 22.20 -14.08 -4.26
C ALA A 85 22.07 -15.49 -4.89
N GLU A 86 22.83 -16.47 -4.39
CA GLU A 86 22.79 -17.86 -4.87
C GLU A 86 21.50 -18.61 -4.46
N GLY A 87 21.00 -18.34 -3.24
CA GLY A 87 19.85 -19.06 -2.66
C GLY A 87 18.51 -18.33 -2.74
N ARG A 88 18.46 -17.09 -3.26
CA ARG A 88 17.28 -16.23 -3.16
C ARG A 88 16.10 -16.79 -3.96
N ARG A 89 15.01 -17.10 -3.25
CA ARG A 89 13.73 -17.53 -3.85
C ARG A 89 12.64 -16.48 -3.85
N VAL A 90 12.84 -15.37 -3.13
CA VAL A 90 11.88 -14.27 -2.99
C VAL A 90 12.57 -12.93 -3.26
N GLY A 91 11.81 -11.91 -3.62
CA GLY A 91 12.40 -10.61 -3.96
C GLY A 91 11.64 -9.84 -5.04
N ALA A 92 10.55 -10.43 -5.55
CA ALA A 92 9.66 -9.82 -6.49
C ALA A 92 8.90 -8.64 -5.84
N GLY A 93 9.03 -7.42 -6.39
CA GLY A 93 8.35 -6.21 -5.96
C GLY A 93 7.40 -5.61 -7.00
N LEU A 94 6.80 -4.47 -6.64
CA LEU A 94 5.91 -3.68 -7.51
C LEU A 94 6.66 -2.68 -8.42
N GLY A 95 7.90 -2.34 -8.06
CA GLY A 95 8.71 -1.29 -8.69
C GLY A 95 8.88 -1.43 -10.20
N PRO A 96 9.28 -2.61 -10.72
CA PRO A 96 9.50 -2.75 -12.16
C PRO A 96 8.22 -2.61 -12.99
N ALA A 97 7.08 -3.12 -12.49
CA ALA A 97 5.81 -3.00 -13.19
C ALA A 97 5.29 -1.55 -13.19
N PHE A 98 5.48 -0.83 -12.08
CA PHE A 98 5.22 0.60 -11.99
C PHE A 98 6.06 1.38 -13.03
N ALA A 99 7.37 1.18 -13.01
CA ALA A 99 8.29 1.94 -13.84
C ALA A 99 8.13 1.64 -15.32
N SER A 100 7.93 0.37 -15.68
CA SER A 100 7.71 -0.05 -17.07
C SER A 100 6.41 0.54 -17.61
N ARG A 101 5.34 0.58 -16.79
CA ARG A 101 4.07 1.21 -17.18
C ARG A 101 4.19 2.71 -17.38
N LEU A 102 5.01 3.40 -16.59
CA LEU A 102 5.32 4.81 -16.80
C LEU A 102 6.14 5.03 -18.07
N ALA A 103 7.22 4.27 -18.27
CA ALA A 103 8.06 4.37 -19.46
C ALA A 103 7.25 4.13 -20.75
N ASP A 104 6.39 3.12 -20.75
CA ASP A 104 5.46 2.82 -21.84
C ASP A 104 4.53 4.01 -22.14
N ALA A 105 3.89 4.60 -21.12
CA ALA A 105 2.97 5.72 -21.31
C ALA A 105 3.64 7.01 -21.78
N THR A 106 4.84 7.32 -21.27
CA THR A 106 5.44 8.65 -21.44
C THR A 106 6.53 8.69 -22.50
N GLY A 107 7.07 7.54 -22.91
CA GLY A 107 8.28 7.52 -23.72
C GLY A 107 9.57 7.75 -22.91
N GLU A 108 9.49 8.16 -21.64
CA GLU A 108 10.63 8.61 -20.84
C GLU A 108 11.45 7.46 -20.22
N ARG A 109 12.67 7.81 -19.77
CA ARG A 109 13.47 6.95 -18.89
C ARG A 109 12.98 7.10 -17.46
N VAL A 110 12.88 5.99 -16.74
CA VAL A 110 12.37 5.96 -15.36
C VAL A 110 13.44 5.43 -14.42
N GLY A 111 13.70 6.15 -13.33
CA GLY A 111 14.65 5.75 -12.29
C GLY A 111 13.92 5.22 -11.05
N LEU A 112 14.50 4.23 -10.37
CA LEU A 112 13.99 3.73 -9.09
C LEU A 112 15.06 3.84 -7.99
N ILE A 113 14.67 4.30 -6.81
CA ILE A 113 15.52 4.37 -5.62
C ILE A 113 14.92 3.44 -4.55
N PRO A 114 15.35 2.16 -4.50
CA PRO A 114 14.89 1.20 -3.50
C PRO A 114 15.43 1.58 -2.12
N CYS A 115 14.54 1.82 -1.16
CA CYS A 115 14.87 2.18 0.23
C CYS A 115 14.16 1.30 1.25
N ALA A 116 13.16 0.51 0.85
CA ALA A 116 12.31 -0.24 1.77
C ALA A 116 13.06 -1.35 2.53
N HIS A 117 12.57 -1.67 3.73
CA HIS A 117 13.15 -2.68 4.60
C HIS A 117 12.08 -3.45 5.38
N GLY A 118 12.10 -4.78 5.31
CA GLY A 118 11.10 -5.66 5.89
C GLY A 118 10.95 -5.53 7.41
N GLY A 119 9.73 -5.73 7.91
CA GLY A 119 9.44 -5.76 9.35
C GLY A 119 9.42 -4.39 10.05
N THR A 120 9.72 -3.30 9.36
CA THR A 120 9.83 -1.97 10.01
C THR A 120 8.48 -1.33 10.29
N ALA A 121 8.32 -0.76 11.49
CA ALA A 121 7.23 0.16 11.81
C ALA A 121 7.55 1.59 11.32
N LEU A 122 6.52 2.43 11.16
CA LEU A 122 6.66 3.82 10.73
C LEU A 122 7.56 4.65 11.68
N GLU A 123 7.61 4.32 12.97
CA GLU A 123 8.52 4.98 13.91
C GLU A 123 10.00 4.83 13.52
N GLN A 124 10.41 3.68 12.98
CA GLN A 124 11.79 3.44 12.51
C GLN A 124 12.15 4.27 11.27
N TRP A 125 11.13 4.83 10.60
CA TRP A 125 11.28 5.77 9.49
C TRP A 125 11.29 7.24 9.95
N ALA A 126 11.12 7.50 11.24
CA ALA A 126 11.08 8.86 11.75
C ALA A 126 12.45 9.56 11.61
N PRO A 127 12.46 10.86 11.25
CA PRO A 127 13.66 11.68 11.30
C PRO A 127 14.27 11.68 12.70
N GLY A 128 15.54 11.30 12.81
CA GLY A 128 16.24 11.22 14.09
C GLY A 128 15.81 10.07 15.01
N PHE A 129 15.28 8.99 14.42
CA PHE A 129 14.96 7.76 15.13
C PHE A 129 16.12 7.31 16.04
N GLY A 130 15.78 6.87 17.26
CA GLY A 130 16.77 6.46 18.26
C GLY A 130 17.64 7.60 18.81
N GLY A 131 17.28 8.88 18.56
CA GLY A 131 18.08 10.04 18.95
C GLY A 131 19.25 10.33 18.01
N ALA A 132 19.34 9.65 16.87
CA ALA A 132 20.38 9.88 15.88
C ALA A 132 20.19 11.24 15.17
N PRO A 133 21.25 11.80 14.56
CA PRO A 133 21.11 12.88 13.59
C PRO A 133 20.16 12.48 12.45
N VAL A 134 19.44 13.46 11.89
CA VAL A 134 18.44 13.20 10.85
C VAL A 134 19.05 12.62 9.57
N ASP A 135 20.28 13.01 9.25
CA ASP A 135 21.07 12.53 8.12
C ASP A 135 21.91 11.28 8.44
N SER A 136 21.71 10.67 9.62
CA SER A 136 22.45 9.46 10.00
C SER A 136 22.14 8.30 9.05
N LEU A 137 23.20 7.75 8.45
CA LEU A 137 23.12 6.59 7.55
C LEU A 137 22.78 5.27 8.30
N GLU A 138 22.80 5.30 9.64
CA GLU A 138 22.36 4.22 10.54
C GLU A 138 20.82 4.23 10.73
N THR A 139 20.12 5.21 10.16
CA THR A 139 18.64 5.26 10.16
C THR A 139 18.06 5.06 8.77
N LEU A 140 16.84 4.54 8.68
CA LEU A 140 16.15 4.34 7.40
C LEU A 140 15.88 5.68 6.69
N TYR A 141 15.54 6.71 7.47
CA TYR A 141 15.30 8.06 6.96
C TYR A 141 16.57 8.70 6.40
N GLY A 142 17.67 8.71 7.16
CA GLY A 142 18.95 9.27 6.69
C GLY A 142 19.53 8.50 5.51
N SER A 143 19.44 7.16 5.53
CA SER A 143 19.78 6.30 4.38
C SER A 143 18.97 6.67 3.12
N MET A 144 17.66 6.89 3.25
CA MET A 144 16.81 7.32 2.13
C MET A 144 17.22 8.70 1.59
N LEU A 145 17.45 9.68 2.47
CA LEU A 145 17.89 11.02 2.05
C LEU A 145 19.24 10.99 1.33
N ASP A 146 20.20 10.23 1.84
CA ASP A 146 21.51 10.07 1.21
C ASP A 146 21.39 9.42 -0.17
N ARG A 147 20.56 8.39 -0.32
CA ARG A 147 20.30 7.74 -1.62
C ARG A 147 19.67 8.71 -2.62
N VAL A 148 18.75 9.57 -2.17
CA VAL A 148 18.17 10.65 -3.00
C VAL A 148 19.21 11.70 -3.38
N GLY A 149 20.06 12.12 -2.44
CA GLY A 149 21.18 13.04 -2.71
C GLY A 149 22.15 12.47 -3.75
N ARG A 150 22.52 11.19 -3.60
CA ARG A 150 23.35 10.46 -4.57
C ARG A 150 22.66 10.36 -5.93
N ALA A 151 21.35 10.09 -5.99
CA ALA A 151 20.61 10.12 -7.25
C ALA A 151 20.67 11.49 -7.93
N ARG A 152 20.43 12.58 -7.19
CA ARG A 152 20.48 13.97 -7.66
C ARG A 152 21.86 14.41 -8.15
N SER A 153 22.94 13.76 -7.73
CA SER A 153 24.30 14.02 -8.24
C SER A 153 24.50 13.64 -9.71
N ARG A 154 23.63 12.77 -10.27
CA ARG A 154 23.61 12.47 -11.71
C ARG A 154 22.81 13.56 -12.43
N ALA A 155 23.47 14.26 -13.35
CA ALA A 155 22.81 15.26 -14.19
C ALA A 155 21.58 14.67 -14.91
N GLY A 156 20.47 15.42 -14.88
CA GLY A 156 19.21 15.02 -15.52
C GLY A 156 18.31 14.13 -14.66
N VAL A 157 18.68 13.77 -13.43
CA VAL A 157 17.77 13.09 -12.50
C VAL A 157 16.77 14.07 -11.89
N ALA A 158 15.48 13.75 -12.00
CA ALA A 158 14.39 14.49 -11.36
C ALA A 158 13.64 13.54 -10.41
N ILE A 159 13.48 13.92 -9.15
CA ILE A 159 12.68 13.14 -8.19
C ILE A 159 11.20 13.50 -8.41
N ARG A 160 10.39 12.50 -8.79
CA ARG A 160 9.00 12.66 -9.20
C ARG A 160 7.99 12.27 -8.14
N GLY A 161 8.41 11.54 -7.11
CA GLY A 161 7.53 11.14 -6.02
C GLY A 161 8.05 9.96 -5.21
N VAL A 162 7.22 9.57 -4.25
CA VAL A 162 7.45 8.45 -3.35
C VAL A 162 6.33 7.42 -3.52
N LEU A 163 6.72 6.16 -3.64
CA LEU A 163 5.84 5.02 -3.48
C LEU A 163 6.02 4.52 -2.05
N TRP A 164 4.93 4.45 -1.29
CA TRP A 164 4.92 4.03 0.10
C TRP A 164 4.02 2.81 0.30
N TYR A 165 4.59 1.70 0.78
CA TYR A 165 3.81 0.55 1.22
C TYR A 165 4.35 0.04 2.55
N GLN A 166 3.66 0.45 3.61
CA GLN A 166 3.94 0.08 4.99
C GLN A 166 2.69 0.26 5.85
N GLY A 167 2.63 -0.48 6.94
CA GLY A 167 1.64 -0.30 7.99
C GLY A 167 1.40 -1.59 8.76
N GLU A 168 1.81 -2.73 8.22
CA GLU A 168 1.56 -4.04 8.81
C GLU A 168 2.20 -4.14 10.21
N SER A 169 3.42 -3.62 10.38
CA SER A 169 4.08 -3.57 11.70
C SER A 169 3.45 -2.54 12.67
N ASP A 170 2.64 -1.60 12.18
CA ASP A 170 1.92 -0.61 12.99
C ASP A 170 0.49 -1.06 13.36
N ALA A 171 0.01 -2.19 12.82
CA ALA A 171 -1.33 -2.72 13.10
C ALA A 171 -1.46 -3.38 14.49
N THR A 172 -0.90 -2.72 15.51
CA THR A 172 -1.00 -3.06 16.93
C THR A 172 -1.96 -2.09 17.63
N PRO A 173 -2.52 -2.45 18.81
CA PRO A 173 -3.42 -1.55 19.53
C PRO A 173 -2.82 -0.18 19.87
N VAL A 174 -1.49 -0.14 20.09
CA VAL A 174 -0.75 1.09 20.43
C VAL A 174 -0.44 1.91 19.18
N ARG A 175 0.21 1.29 18.18
CA ARG A 175 0.73 2.02 17.01
C ARG A 175 -0.34 2.39 15.99
N SER A 176 -1.47 1.68 15.96
CA SER A 176 -2.55 1.98 15.01
C SER A 176 -3.33 3.26 15.33
N ALA A 177 -3.24 3.74 16.58
CA ALA A 177 -4.08 4.84 17.06
C ALA A 177 -3.71 6.21 16.45
N ASP A 178 -2.44 6.44 16.16
CA ASP A 178 -1.88 7.73 15.72
C ASP A 178 -1.12 7.63 14.38
N TYR A 179 -1.34 6.56 13.62
CA TYR A 179 -0.61 6.30 12.38
C TYR A 179 -0.73 7.44 11.37
N ALA A 180 -1.94 7.99 11.20
CA ALA A 180 -2.17 9.07 10.24
C ALA A 180 -1.40 10.35 10.61
N GLU A 181 -1.37 10.70 11.89
CA GLU A 181 -0.65 11.87 12.42
C GLU A 181 0.87 11.69 12.27
N ARG A 182 1.40 10.50 12.60
CA ARG A 182 2.82 10.20 12.41
C ARG A 182 3.22 10.19 10.94
N PHE A 183 2.36 9.66 10.06
CA PHE A 183 2.63 9.63 8.63
C PHE A 183 2.59 11.03 8.01
N ASP A 184 1.66 11.87 8.46
CA ASP A 184 1.58 13.29 8.06
C ASP A 184 2.85 14.06 8.43
N ALA A 185 3.30 13.92 9.68
CA ALA A 185 4.55 14.51 10.14
C ALA A 185 5.76 14.00 9.33
N TRP A 186 5.79 12.71 9.00
CA TRP A 186 6.86 12.12 8.19
C TRP A 186 6.89 12.67 6.76
N VAL A 187 5.75 12.74 6.07
CA VAL A 187 5.66 13.31 4.72
C VAL A 187 6.00 14.80 4.70
N ALA A 188 5.48 15.57 5.66
CA ALA A 188 5.78 16.99 5.79
C ALA A 188 7.28 17.22 5.95
N ARG A 189 7.93 16.41 6.80
CA ARG A 189 9.38 16.50 7.00
C ARG A 189 10.18 16.08 5.77
N LEU A 190 9.76 15.00 5.09
CA LEU A 190 10.39 14.55 3.85
C LEU A 190 10.37 15.62 2.76
N ARG A 191 9.21 16.25 2.56
CA ARG A 191 9.05 17.35 1.60
C ARG A 191 9.95 18.54 1.92
N ALA A 192 10.06 18.90 3.19
CA ALA A 192 10.94 19.97 3.65
C ALA A 192 12.42 19.64 3.40
N ASP A 193 12.89 18.46 3.83
CA ASP A 193 14.30 18.06 3.67
C ASP A 193 14.69 17.88 2.19
N LEU A 194 13.75 17.47 1.33
CA LEU A 194 13.99 17.36 -0.11
C LEU A 194 13.84 18.68 -0.87
N GLY A 195 13.26 19.72 -0.25
CA GLY A 195 12.93 20.99 -0.89
C GLY A 195 11.78 20.88 -1.91
N GLU A 196 10.89 19.91 -1.76
CA GLU A 196 9.84 19.56 -2.73
C GLU A 196 8.45 19.59 -2.04
N PRO A 197 7.84 20.78 -1.83
CA PRO A 197 6.63 20.94 -1.02
C PRO A 197 5.39 20.21 -1.58
N GLU A 198 5.33 19.99 -2.90
CA GLU A 198 4.24 19.26 -3.55
C GLU A 198 4.70 17.89 -4.07
N LEU A 199 5.77 17.31 -3.49
CA LEU A 199 6.26 15.98 -3.88
C LEU A 199 5.11 14.95 -3.78
N PRO A 200 4.73 14.29 -4.90
CA PRO A 200 3.71 13.26 -4.88
C PRO A 200 4.07 12.09 -3.98
N VAL A 201 3.12 11.64 -3.16
CA VAL A 201 3.24 10.42 -2.35
C VAL A 201 2.08 9.50 -2.69
N ILE A 202 2.38 8.32 -3.24
CA ILE A 202 1.38 7.30 -3.57
C ILE A 202 1.48 6.20 -2.52
N VAL A 203 0.44 6.08 -1.71
CA VAL A 203 0.34 5.17 -0.58
C VAL A 203 -0.47 3.93 -0.97
N VAL A 204 -0.03 2.78 -0.52
CA VAL A 204 -0.82 1.55 -0.58
C VAL A 204 -1.60 1.40 0.72
N GLN A 205 -2.93 1.30 0.63
CA GLN A 205 -3.74 0.82 1.74
C GLN A 205 -3.53 -0.70 1.90
N LEU A 206 -3.28 -1.15 3.13
CA LEU A 206 -2.92 -2.53 3.43
C LEU A 206 -3.90 -3.54 2.82
N GLY A 207 -3.31 -4.57 2.22
CA GLY A 207 -4.00 -5.75 1.75
C GLY A 207 -4.43 -6.67 2.87
N ARG A 208 -4.78 -7.90 2.50
CA ARG A 208 -5.19 -8.97 3.41
C ARG A 208 -4.05 -9.45 4.30
N PHE A 209 -4.41 -10.04 5.42
CA PHE A 209 -3.54 -10.82 6.30
C PHE A 209 -4.24 -12.16 6.58
N ALA A 210 -3.55 -13.27 6.43
CA ALA A 210 -4.08 -14.62 6.60
C ALA A 210 -3.26 -15.43 7.63
N GLY A 211 -2.45 -14.75 8.44
CA GLY A 211 -1.58 -15.36 9.44
C GLY A 211 -2.31 -15.68 10.73
N ALA A 212 -1.77 -16.64 11.47
CA ALA A 212 -2.08 -16.78 12.88
C ALA A 212 -1.48 -15.59 13.64
N VAL A 213 -2.20 -15.10 14.65
CA VAL A 213 -1.73 -14.03 15.54
C VAL A 213 -1.82 -14.48 16.98
N ASP A 214 -0.79 -14.15 17.74
CA ASP A 214 -0.90 -14.17 19.19
C ASP A 214 -1.78 -13.00 19.64
N PRO A 215 -2.81 -13.24 20.48
CA PRO A 215 -3.69 -12.18 20.96
C PRO A 215 -2.89 -11.09 21.69
N GLY A 216 -2.79 -9.90 21.06
CA GLY A 216 -2.13 -8.73 21.65
C GLY A 216 -1.07 -8.08 20.77
N GLU A 217 -0.49 -8.82 19.82
CA GLU A 217 0.53 -8.26 18.91
C GLU A 217 -0.10 -7.58 17.69
N LEU A 218 -1.05 -8.26 17.05
CA LEU A 218 -1.84 -7.76 15.91
C LEU A 218 -3.31 -8.08 16.15
N THR A 219 -4.20 -7.14 15.83
CA THR A 219 -5.65 -7.36 15.95
C THR A 219 -6.38 -6.88 14.70
N GLU A 220 -7.50 -7.53 14.36
CA GLU A 220 -8.37 -7.13 13.24
C GLU A 220 -8.75 -5.66 13.33
N ARG A 221 -9.12 -5.19 14.52
CA ARG A 221 -9.45 -3.79 14.77
C ARG A 221 -8.28 -2.85 14.49
N SER A 222 -7.06 -3.24 14.86
CA SER A 222 -5.87 -2.43 14.61
C SER A 222 -5.50 -2.41 13.13
N TRP A 223 -5.72 -3.53 12.43
CA TRP A 223 -5.56 -3.62 10.98
C TRP A 223 -6.54 -2.72 10.23
N ASP A 224 -7.81 -2.75 10.63
CA ASP A 224 -8.85 -1.88 10.08
C ASP A 224 -8.56 -0.40 10.36
N ARG A 225 -8.04 -0.06 11.56
CA ARG A 225 -7.59 1.30 11.88
C ARG A 225 -6.48 1.78 10.95
N ILE A 226 -5.47 0.95 10.67
CA ILE A 226 -4.40 1.29 9.73
C ILE A 226 -4.97 1.50 8.32
N ARG A 227 -5.83 0.59 7.84
CA ARG A 227 -6.47 0.73 6.52
C ARG A 227 -7.28 2.02 6.43
N GLU A 228 -8.07 2.36 7.45
CA GLU A 228 -8.87 3.58 7.49
C GLU A 228 -8.00 4.84 7.58
N ALA A 229 -6.92 4.80 8.38
CA ALA A 229 -5.93 5.87 8.47
C ALA A 229 -5.30 6.15 7.10
N GLN A 230 -4.86 5.10 6.39
CA GLN A 230 -4.30 5.18 5.05
C GLN A 230 -5.30 5.74 4.03
N ARG A 231 -6.54 5.23 4.01
CA ARG A 231 -7.61 5.68 3.11
C ARG A 231 -7.83 7.19 3.17
N ARG A 232 -7.79 7.75 4.38
CA ARG A 232 -8.08 9.17 4.63
C ARG A 232 -6.91 10.10 4.35
N LEU A 233 -5.70 9.60 4.09
CA LEU A 233 -4.50 10.44 3.87
C LEU A 233 -4.66 11.49 2.75
N PRO A 234 -5.30 11.22 1.59
CA PRO A 234 -5.52 12.24 0.55
C PRO A 234 -6.37 13.43 1.01
N ARG A 235 -7.22 13.24 2.04
CA ARG A 235 -8.02 14.32 2.66
C ARG A 235 -7.22 15.14 3.67
N ARG A 236 -6.11 14.57 4.19
CA ARG A 236 -5.24 15.20 5.18
C ARG A 236 -4.09 15.97 4.54
N MET A 237 -3.56 15.45 3.44
CA MET A 237 -2.35 15.97 2.80
C MET A 237 -2.55 16.16 1.30
N ARG A 238 -2.09 17.30 0.79
CA ARG A 238 -2.01 17.59 -0.64
C ARG A 238 -1.00 16.66 -1.33
N ALA A 239 -1.16 16.48 -2.65
CA ALA A 239 -0.29 15.65 -3.48
C ALA A 239 -0.09 14.23 -2.92
N THR A 240 -1.16 13.66 -2.36
CA THR A 240 -1.17 12.30 -1.81
C THR A 240 -2.29 11.51 -2.46
N ALA A 241 -1.95 10.31 -2.93
CA ALA A 241 -2.86 9.39 -3.58
C ALA A 241 -2.84 8.05 -2.85
N VAL A 242 -3.95 7.34 -2.85
CA VAL A 242 -4.08 6.01 -2.25
C VAL A 242 -4.60 5.01 -3.27
N VAL A 243 -4.06 3.79 -3.23
CA VAL A 243 -4.61 2.61 -3.89
C VAL A 243 -4.66 1.46 -2.88
N SER A 244 -5.72 0.64 -2.90
CA SER A 244 -5.80 -0.52 -2.01
C SER A 244 -5.16 -1.77 -2.59
N ALA A 245 -4.62 -2.60 -1.70
CA ALA A 245 -4.16 -3.96 -1.99
C ALA A 245 -5.15 -5.03 -1.50
N VAL A 246 -6.34 -4.66 -1.01
CA VAL A 246 -7.30 -5.57 -0.36
C VAL A 246 -7.79 -6.70 -1.27
N ASP A 247 -7.86 -6.49 -2.58
CA ASP A 247 -8.33 -7.47 -3.56
C ASP A 247 -7.21 -8.39 -4.09
N LEU A 248 -5.97 -8.22 -3.62
CA LEU A 248 -4.81 -8.93 -4.14
C LEU A 248 -4.57 -10.25 -3.41
N GLY A 249 -4.16 -11.27 -4.17
CA GLY A 249 -3.76 -12.56 -3.61
C GLY A 249 -2.40 -12.51 -2.93
N LEU A 250 -2.21 -13.36 -1.93
CA LEU A 250 -0.99 -13.47 -1.15
C LEU A 250 -0.13 -14.68 -1.59
N SER A 251 1.18 -14.63 -1.37
CA SER A 251 2.10 -15.77 -1.55
C SER A 251 2.45 -16.50 -0.25
N ASP A 252 2.27 -15.82 0.87
CA ASP A 252 2.36 -16.34 2.22
C ASP A 252 1.32 -15.60 3.08
N PRO A 253 1.26 -15.77 4.42
CA PRO A 253 0.19 -15.16 5.20
C PRO A 253 0.13 -13.62 5.22
N ILE A 254 1.10 -12.89 4.67
CA ILE A 254 1.12 -11.41 4.71
C ILE A 254 1.66 -10.74 3.43
N HIS A 255 2.47 -11.42 2.63
CA HIS A 255 3.08 -10.84 1.45
C HIS A 255 2.20 -11.03 0.21
N VAL A 256 1.99 -9.94 -0.52
CA VAL A 256 1.26 -9.95 -1.79
C VAL A 256 2.04 -10.76 -2.81
N GLY A 257 1.36 -11.66 -3.52
CA GLY A 257 1.97 -12.50 -4.53
C GLY A 257 2.49 -11.70 -5.73
N ALA A 258 3.37 -12.30 -6.51
CA ALA A 258 4.10 -11.60 -7.57
C ALA A 258 3.18 -11.02 -8.68
N PRO A 259 2.11 -11.71 -9.13
CA PRO A 259 1.11 -11.11 -10.03
C PRO A 259 0.37 -9.93 -9.39
N GLY A 260 0.08 -10.00 -8.10
CA GLY A 260 -0.57 -8.94 -7.34
C GLY A 260 0.29 -7.69 -7.24
N LEU A 261 1.58 -7.83 -6.91
CA LEU A 261 2.52 -6.70 -6.87
C LEU A 261 2.72 -6.06 -8.25
N ALA A 262 2.73 -6.85 -9.32
CA ALA A 262 2.79 -6.31 -10.68
C ALA A 262 1.52 -5.51 -11.05
N ARG A 263 0.34 -6.02 -10.66
CA ARG A 263 -0.94 -5.32 -10.81
C ARG A 263 -0.96 -4.02 -10.01
N LEU A 264 -0.53 -4.07 -8.75
CA LEU A 264 -0.42 -2.91 -7.86
C LEU A 264 0.53 -1.85 -8.42
N GLY A 265 1.70 -2.24 -8.94
CA GLY A 265 2.64 -1.32 -9.58
C GLY A 265 2.00 -0.57 -10.76
N ARG A 266 1.23 -1.27 -11.62
CA ARG A 266 0.49 -0.62 -12.72
C ARG A 266 -0.58 0.34 -12.22
N ARG A 267 -1.30 0.00 -11.15
CA ARG A 267 -2.29 0.89 -10.51
C ARG A 267 -1.62 2.16 -9.98
N MET A 268 -0.49 2.03 -9.28
CA MET A 268 0.26 3.19 -8.79
C MET A 268 0.78 4.06 -9.94
N ALA A 269 1.19 3.45 -11.07
CA ALA A 269 1.62 4.19 -12.26
C ALA A 269 0.45 4.97 -12.89
N LEU A 270 -0.76 4.40 -12.92
CA LEU A 270 -1.96 5.11 -13.35
C LEU A 270 -2.21 6.36 -12.48
N LEU A 271 -2.16 6.22 -11.16
CA LEU A 271 -2.34 7.34 -10.23
C LEU A 271 -1.26 8.42 -10.40
N ALA A 272 -0.01 8.01 -10.66
CA ALA A 272 1.08 8.93 -10.96
C ALA A 272 0.86 9.73 -12.26
N LEU A 273 0.39 9.07 -13.33
CA LEU A 273 0.11 9.70 -14.62
C LEU A 273 -1.06 10.69 -14.53
N GLU A 274 -2.12 10.30 -13.81
CA GLU A 274 -3.34 11.10 -13.67
C GLU A 274 -3.25 12.19 -12.61
N HIS A 275 -2.22 12.16 -11.75
CA HIS A 275 -2.10 13.02 -10.57
C HIS A 275 -3.35 12.96 -9.68
N ALA A 276 -3.90 11.75 -9.51
CA ALA A 276 -5.18 11.52 -8.84
C ALA A 276 -5.09 10.35 -7.86
N THR A 277 -6.03 10.30 -6.91
CA THR A 277 -6.19 9.17 -5.99
C THR A 277 -7.13 8.10 -6.56
N GLY A 278 -7.06 6.87 -6.06
CA GLY A 278 -8.01 5.81 -6.39
C GLY A 278 -9.43 6.07 -5.86
N PRO A 279 -10.37 5.14 -6.10
CA PRO A 279 -11.74 5.25 -5.61
C PRO A 279 -11.80 5.42 -4.09
N ASP A 280 -12.82 6.11 -3.61
CA ASP A 280 -13.09 6.25 -2.17
C ASP A 280 -14.59 6.38 -1.89
N VAL A 281 -15.03 5.89 -0.74
CA VAL A 281 -16.42 6.08 -0.28
C VAL A 281 -16.65 7.57 0.03
N GLU A 282 -17.66 8.14 -0.63
CA GLU A 282 -18.12 9.50 -0.39
C GLU A 282 -19.11 9.49 0.77
N ARG A 283 -20.17 8.69 0.63
CA ARG A 283 -21.27 8.54 1.59
C ARG A 283 -22.04 7.24 1.37
N VAL A 284 -22.82 6.87 2.38
CA VAL A 284 -23.74 5.73 2.34
C VAL A 284 -25.15 6.24 2.61
N GLU A 285 -26.07 6.01 1.68
CA GLU A 285 -27.45 6.51 1.74
C GLU A 285 -28.43 5.34 1.83
N SER A 286 -29.47 5.46 2.65
CA SER A 286 -30.62 4.56 2.65
C SER A 286 -31.55 4.91 1.49
N LEU A 287 -31.90 3.93 0.66
CA LEU A 287 -32.95 4.06 -0.35
C LEU A 287 -34.31 3.55 0.15
N GLY A 288 -34.38 3.17 1.43
CA GLY A 288 -35.54 2.51 2.02
C GLY A 288 -35.67 1.04 1.64
N PRO A 289 -36.73 0.38 2.11
CA PRO A 289 -36.99 -1.02 1.81
C PRO A 289 -37.38 -1.21 0.34
N GLY A 290 -36.80 -2.22 -0.30
CA GLY A 290 -37.23 -2.71 -1.61
C GLY A 290 -38.54 -3.47 -1.56
N ALA A 291 -39.01 -3.95 -2.71
CA ALA A 291 -40.31 -4.63 -2.85
C ALA A 291 -40.47 -5.90 -1.98
N ASN A 292 -39.36 -6.54 -1.60
CA ASN A 292 -39.34 -7.72 -0.73
C ASN A 292 -39.06 -7.37 0.76
N GLY A 293 -39.09 -6.10 1.13
CA GLY A 293 -38.88 -5.62 2.51
C GLY A 293 -37.43 -5.53 2.96
N HIS A 294 -36.47 -5.95 2.12
CA HIS A 294 -35.04 -5.77 2.42
C HIS A 294 -34.64 -4.32 2.25
N LEU A 295 -33.85 -3.80 3.19
CA LEU A 295 -33.31 -2.45 3.08
C LEU A 295 -32.26 -2.39 1.96
N VAL A 296 -32.33 -1.35 1.14
CA VAL A 296 -31.34 -1.06 0.10
C VAL A 296 -30.54 0.16 0.50
N LEU A 297 -29.22 0.01 0.51
CA LEU A 297 -28.27 1.11 0.70
C LEU A 297 -27.59 1.42 -0.63
N ARG A 298 -27.31 2.71 -0.87
CA ARG A 298 -26.42 3.16 -1.95
C ARG A 298 -25.10 3.61 -1.33
N VAL A 299 -24.01 2.98 -1.74
CA VAL A 299 -22.65 3.43 -1.45
C VAL A 299 -22.19 4.26 -2.63
N ARG A 300 -22.15 5.57 -2.46
CA ARG A 300 -21.64 6.48 -3.48
C ARG A 300 -20.13 6.64 -3.33
N CYS A 301 -19.41 6.54 -4.44
CA CYS A 301 -17.96 6.61 -4.43
C CYS A 301 -17.44 7.72 -5.35
N THR A 302 -16.36 8.37 -4.91
CA THR A 302 -15.57 9.27 -5.75
C THR A 302 -14.42 8.51 -6.41
N GLY A 303 -13.82 9.09 -7.46
CA GLY A 303 -12.62 8.52 -8.08
C GLY A 303 -12.85 7.18 -8.82
N VAL A 304 -14.08 6.84 -9.19
CA VAL A 304 -14.34 5.65 -10.00
C VAL A 304 -14.02 5.98 -11.46
N ARG A 305 -13.19 5.18 -12.14
CA ARG A 305 -12.92 5.33 -13.58
C ARG A 305 -13.75 4.37 -14.39
N GLY A 306 -14.50 4.92 -15.35
CA GLY A 306 -15.37 4.15 -16.25
C GLY A 306 -16.64 3.66 -15.55
N GLY A 307 -16.51 2.98 -14.42
CA GLY A 307 -17.58 2.43 -13.60
C GLY A 307 -17.08 1.23 -12.80
N TRP A 308 -17.87 0.72 -11.87
CA TRP A 308 -17.58 -0.58 -11.25
C TRP A 308 -17.71 -1.70 -12.30
N ARG A 309 -16.75 -2.63 -12.34
CA ARG A 309 -16.81 -3.77 -13.28
C ARG A 309 -18.10 -4.54 -13.09
N GLU A 310 -18.73 -4.88 -14.20
CA GLU A 310 -19.93 -5.71 -14.20
C GLU A 310 -19.63 -7.08 -13.58
N GLY A 311 -20.50 -7.48 -12.66
CA GLY A 311 -20.41 -8.72 -11.91
C GLY A 311 -21.67 -8.89 -11.10
N SER A 312 -22.06 -10.14 -10.84
CA SER A 312 -23.32 -10.45 -10.16
C SER A 312 -23.28 -10.27 -8.64
N HIS A 313 -22.09 -10.13 -8.04
CA HIS A 313 -21.94 -10.09 -6.59
C HIS A 313 -20.63 -9.42 -6.14
N LEU A 314 -20.71 -8.44 -5.24
CA LEU A 314 -19.60 -7.70 -4.64
C LEU A 314 -19.53 -7.97 -3.12
N PRO A 315 -18.86 -9.05 -2.67
CA PRO A 315 -18.73 -9.35 -1.25
C PRO A 315 -17.83 -8.33 -0.53
N GLY A 316 -17.91 -8.33 0.81
CA GLY A 316 -17.00 -7.57 1.68
C GLY A 316 -17.69 -6.53 2.55
N PHE A 317 -18.98 -6.29 2.34
CA PHE A 317 -19.77 -5.34 3.15
C PHE A 317 -20.29 -5.98 4.44
N THR A 318 -20.23 -5.22 5.53
CA THR A 318 -20.71 -5.62 6.87
C THR A 318 -21.49 -4.48 7.51
N LEU A 319 -22.64 -4.80 8.11
CA LEU A 319 -23.34 -3.88 9.01
C LEU A 319 -22.76 -4.00 10.42
N CYS A 320 -22.28 -2.90 10.96
CA CYS A 320 -21.60 -2.84 12.24
C CYS A 320 -22.10 -1.65 13.08
N ASP A 321 -21.68 -1.59 14.34
CA ASP A 321 -21.85 -0.41 15.18
C ASP A 321 -20.77 0.66 14.91
N ALA A 322 -20.76 1.72 15.73
CA ALA A 322 -19.77 2.79 15.64
C ALA A 322 -18.34 2.37 15.99
N ASP A 323 -18.16 1.26 16.72
CA ASP A 323 -16.86 0.70 17.07
C ASP A 323 -16.33 -0.29 16.03
N GLY A 324 -17.15 -0.61 15.02
CA GLY A 324 -16.85 -1.56 13.95
C GLY A 324 -17.17 -2.99 14.31
N VAL A 325 -17.90 -3.24 15.39
CA VAL A 325 -18.34 -4.58 15.78
C VAL A 325 -19.52 -4.98 14.90
N ALA A 326 -19.40 -6.13 14.21
CA ALA A 326 -20.46 -6.64 13.36
C ALA A 326 -21.75 -6.89 14.16
N ILE A 327 -22.88 -6.40 13.64
CA ILE A 327 -24.18 -6.57 14.29
C ILE A 327 -24.73 -7.95 13.93
N GLY A 328 -24.61 -8.90 14.86
CA GLY A 328 -24.89 -10.33 14.62
C GLY A 328 -26.29 -10.69 14.08
N ARG A 329 -27.30 -9.83 14.23
CA ARG A 329 -28.65 -10.04 13.66
C ARG A 329 -28.82 -9.50 12.24
N LEU A 330 -27.94 -8.61 11.78
CA LEU A 330 -28.02 -7.95 10.49
C LEU A 330 -27.03 -8.60 9.51
N ARG A 331 -27.42 -8.73 8.25
CA ARG A 331 -26.59 -9.30 7.19
C ARG A 331 -26.64 -8.41 5.97
N VAL A 332 -25.54 -8.39 5.22
CA VAL A 332 -25.57 -8.02 3.81
C VAL A 332 -25.95 -9.28 3.04
N VAL A 333 -27.02 -9.19 2.26
CA VAL A 333 -27.55 -10.28 1.44
C VAL A 333 -26.89 -10.28 0.08
N ASP A 334 -26.73 -9.09 -0.50
CA ASP A 334 -26.11 -8.93 -1.81
C ASP A 334 -25.53 -7.52 -1.97
N ALA A 335 -24.62 -7.37 -2.92
CA ALA A 335 -24.18 -6.06 -3.39
C ALA A 335 -23.77 -6.13 -4.85
N GLN A 336 -24.07 -5.08 -5.60
CA GLN A 336 -23.81 -5.01 -7.05
C GLN A 336 -23.62 -3.56 -7.50
N PRO A 337 -22.95 -3.31 -8.64
CA PRO A 337 -22.92 -1.98 -9.24
C PRO A 337 -24.33 -1.39 -9.41
N ASP A 338 -24.51 -0.09 -9.14
CA ASP A 338 -25.79 0.58 -9.38
C ASP A 338 -25.96 0.82 -10.90
N PRO A 339 -27.01 0.25 -11.54
CA PRO A 339 -27.24 0.43 -12.98
C PRO A 339 -27.61 1.89 -13.34
N GLY A 340 -28.11 2.67 -12.37
CA GLY A 340 -28.47 4.08 -12.56
C GLY A 340 -27.32 5.05 -12.27
N ASP A 341 -26.24 4.60 -11.63
CA ASP A 341 -25.10 5.43 -11.26
C ASP A 341 -23.82 4.60 -11.24
N ARG A 342 -23.01 4.75 -12.30
CA ARG A 342 -21.78 3.97 -12.51
C ARG A 342 -20.72 4.17 -11.42
N SER A 343 -20.85 5.20 -10.59
CA SER A 343 -19.97 5.48 -9.44
C SER A 343 -20.47 4.86 -8.13
N SER A 344 -21.64 4.25 -8.12
CA SER A 344 -22.31 3.75 -6.93
C SER A 344 -22.42 2.23 -6.91
N ILE A 345 -22.52 1.67 -5.69
CA ILE A 345 -22.81 0.26 -5.43
C ILE A 345 -24.12 0.20 -4.63
N LEU A 346 -25.03 -0.68 -5.03
CA LEU A 346 -26.22 -1.01 -4.25
C LEU A 346 -25.88 -2.17 -3.31
N VAL A 347 -26.18 -2.01 -2.03
CA VAL A 347 -26.00 -3.02 -0.99
C VAL A 347 -27.37 -3.37 -0.42
N VAL A 348 -27.77 -4.63 -0.58
CA VAL A 348 -29.04 -5.16 -0.06
C VAL A 348 -28.76 -5.84 1.27
N THR A 349 -29.50 -5.46 2.31
CA THR A 349 -29.30 -5.98 3.67
C THR A 349 -30.49 -6.81 4.14
N SER A 350 -30.41 -7.38 5.34
CA SER A 350 -31.59 -7.87 6.05
C SER A 350 -32.69 -6.80 6.11
N PRO A 351 -33.98 -7.18 6.18
CA PRO A 351 -35.05 -6.24 6.51
C PRO A 351 -34.72 -5.50 7.80
N LEU A 352 -34.80 -4.17 7.74
CA LEU A 352 -34.49 -3.29 8.85
C LEU A 352 -35.43 -2.09 8.76
N ASP A 353 -36.12 -1.79 9.86
CA ASP A 353 -36.91 -0.56 9.94
C ASP A 353 -35.98 0.65 9.85
N PRO A 354 -36.24 1.65 9.00
CA PRO A 354 -35.46 2.88 8.97
C PRO A 354 -35.26 3.54 10.35
N ALA A 355 -36.20 3.39 11.29
CA ALA A 355 -36.04 3.88 12.67
C ALA A 355 -34.91 3.17 13.45
N GLU A 356 -34.59 1.93 13.09
CA GLU A 356 -33.50 1.14 13.67
C GLU A 356 -32.13 1.41 13.01
N LEU A 357 -32.07 2.24 11.96
CA LEU A 357 -30.80 2.64 11.34
C LEU A 357 -29.95 3.53 12.24
N ALA A 358 -30.56 4.14 13.26
CA ALA A 358 -29.84 4.95 14.23
C ALA A 358 -28.74 4.12 14.91
N GLY A 359 -27.48 4.50 14.70
CA GLY A 359 -26.31 3.81 15.25
C GLY A 359 -25.78 2.65 14.41
N VAL A 360 -26.49 2.22 13.37
CA VAL A 360 -25.98 1.26 12.39
C VAL A 360 -25.02 1.96 11.44
N ARG A 361 -23.96 1.25 11.07
CA ARG A 361 -22.90 1.69 10.16
C ARG A 361 -22.67 0.62 9.09
N LEU A 362 -22.12 1.05 7.97
CA LEU A 362 -21.63 0.16 6.92
C LEU A 362 -20.10 0.19 6.89
N SER A 363 -19.48 -0.97 6.82
CA SER A 363 -18.06 -1.13 6.55
C SER A 363 -17.86 -2.01 5.31
N TYR A 364 -16.70 -1.88 4.68
CA TYR A 364 -16.26 -2.73 3.57
C TYR A 364 -14.84 -3.23 3.86
N GLY A 365 -14.60 -4.53 3.75
CA GLY A 365 -13.28 -5.12 3.94
C GLY A 365 -12.79 -5.13 5.39
N GLN A 366 -13.67 -5.39 6.36
CA GLN A 366 -13.29 -5.52 7.77
C GLN A 366 -12.50 -6.79 8.05
N GLY A 367 -11.64 -6.71 9.07
CA GLY A 367 -10.85 -7.84 9.57
C GLY A 367 -9.66 -8.17 8.70
N PHE A 368 -9.00 -9.30 9.02
CA PHE A 368 -7.72 -9.63 8.41
C PHE A 368 -7.83 -10.08 6.95
N ASP A 369 -8.73 -11.01 6.66
CA ASP A 369 -8.80 -11.71 5.38
C ASP A 369 -10.15 -11.54 4.64
N PRO A 370 -10.64 -10.30 4.40
CA PRO A 370 -11.90 -10.10 3.72
C PRO A 370 -11.82 -10.48 2.24
N VAL A 371 -12.96 -10.89 1.68
CA VAL A 371 -13.13 -11.03 0.22
C VAL A 371 -13.71 -9.73 -0.30
N CYS A 372 -12.91 -8.97 -1.06
CA CYS A 372 -13.26 -7.66 -1.59
C CYS A 372 -13.11 -7.67 -3.11
N LEU A 373 -14.21 -7.52 -3.85
CA LEU A 373 -14.21 -7.61 -5.33
C LEU A 373 -14.71 -6.35 -6.04
N ALA A 374 -15.05 -5.28 -5.31
CA ALA A 374 -15.39 -4.00 -5.93
C ALA A 374 -14.14 -3.37 -6.55
N VAL A 375 -14.00 -3.51 -7.88
CA VAL A 375 -12.90 -2.98 -8.69
C VAL A 375 -13.48 -2.27 -9.90
N ASP A 376 -12.97 -1.08 -10.20
CA ASP A 376 -13.43 -0.30 -11.35
C ASP A 376 -12.86 -0.81 -12.69
N GLU A 377 -13.38 -0.27 -13.79
CA GLU A 377 -12.96 -0.62 -15.15
C GLU A 377 -11.46 -0.33 -15.40
N ALA A 378 -10.88 0.65 -14.70
CA ALA A 378 -9.45 0.96 -14.73
C ALA A 378 -8.59 0.10 -13.79
N ASP A 379 -9.17 -0.94 -13.19
CA ASP A 379 -8.50 -1.88 -12.28
C ASP A 379 -8.20 -1.33 -10.88
N LEU A 380 -8.82 -0.24 -10.44
CA LEU A 380 -8.64 0.31 -9.10
C LEU A 380 -9.71 -0.25 -8.14
N PRO A 381 -9.29 -0.86 -7.01
CA PRO A 381 -10.23 -1.40 -6.03
C PRO A 381 -10.82 -0.29 -5.15
N LEU A 382 -12.06 -0.48 -4.71
CA LEU A 382 -12.61 0.25 -3.57
C LEU A 382 -11.75 -0.08 -2.34
N PRO A 383 -11.18 0.91 -1.63
CA PRO A 383 -10.44 0.66 -0.41
C PRO A 383 -11.38 0.12 0.67
N ALA A 384 -10.82 -0.71 1.56
CA ALA A 384 -11.50 -1.05 2.80
C ALA A 384 -11.82 0.23 3.56
N PHE A 385 -13.01 0.32 4.12
CA PHE A 385 -13.46 1.50 4.84
C PHE A 385 -14.36 1.13 6.01
N GLY A 386 -14.49 2.08 6.93
CA GLY A 386 -15.57 2.11 7.89
C GLY A 386 -15.08 2.11 9.34
N PRO A 387 -16.02 2.24 10.28
CA PRO A 387 -17.48 2.30 10.06
C PRO A 387 -17.96 3.62 9.43
N GLN A 388 -18.80 3.56 8.38
CA GLN A 388 -19.43 4.74 7.76
C GLN A 388 -20.88 4.91 8.23
N PRO A 389 -21.32 6.14 8.57
CA PRO A 389 -22.72 6.42 8.87
C PRO A 389 -23.61 6.17 7.65
N ILE A 390 -24.84 5.73 7.90
CA ILE A 390 -25.88 5.60 6.89
C ILE A 390 -26.79 6.84 7.00
N GLU A 391 -26.84 7.62 5.93
CA GLU A 391 -27.70 8.80 5.79
C GLU A 391 -29.12 8.34 5.42
N THR A 392 -30.14 8.90 6.07
CA THR A 392 -31.56 8.55 5.89
C THR A 392 -32.29 9.54 5.00
#